data_AF-A0A662T3D6-F1
#
_entry.id   AF-A0A662T3D6-F1
#
_cell.length_a   1.000
_cell.length_b   1.000
_cell.length_c   1.000
_cell.angle_alpha   90.00
_cell.angle_beta   90.00
_cell.angle_gamma   90.00
#
_symmetry.space_group_name_H-M   'P 1'
#
loop_
_entity.id
_entity.type
_entity.pdbx_description
1 polymer ?
#
loop_
_entity_poly.entity_id
_entity_poly.type
_entity_poly.pdbx_seq_one_letter_code
_entity_poly.pdbx_strand_id
1 'polypeptide(L)'
;MKSKILTLILLIIAISVVISLGYDTVYMSDVLELKNLRISTYSGNNTRLSYVGMDKTLSAIKGYILSWYTEKPNMYLGAYFNDPATYMYVFGSNWWGQTFKVNSSGTLTTISILIYRAWDNDLCFELREVVDGLPTSNILDSQVIPYTSIPLGQDVWLNITLSNPIQVSAGDMYAIIIHQRDNLGDSSSKYYKWYAKKSWKGGAYPDGDAVKSTDNGGSWTVYEYPSGYYYDFCFKAFLENGTQISLFQVSFDHSINSKYTVAYESDVGKEYNTFNYTINIYHNVDTNQSWVLAYSVSYKNVSSFSNQHYVSPWIQLLSGSYTEDYHDYYWKIEVVVDAFDSITGSTLSKSSYIILSDQFYWQSYADFNGLAELVDTNMNVDTVIQPYSIILVIIIVTTYFIVNKRMMERD
;
A
#
# COMPACT_ATOMS: atom_id res chain seq x y z
N MET A 1 -28.93 -41.71 38.87
CA MET A 1 -28.98 -40.54 39.80
C MET A 1 -27.69 -39.71 39.75
N LYS A 2 -26.50 -40.30 39.98
CA LYS A 2 -25.21 -39.58 40.02
C LYS A 2 -24.91 -38.65 38.82
N SER A 3 -25.18 -39.04 37.57
CA SER A 3 -24.89 -38.19 36.40
C SER A 3 -25.70 -36.89 36.36
N LYS A 4 -27.00 -36.92 36.70
CA LYS A 4 -27.84 -35.71 36.76
C LYS A 4 -27.34 -34.70 37.80
N ILE A 5 -26.76 -35.18 38.89
CA ILE A 5 -26.15 -34.33 39.94
C ILE A 5 -24.87 -33.68 39.41
N LEU A 6 -24.02 -34.42 38.69
CA LEU A 6 -22.80 -33.88 38.09
C LEU A 6 -23.10 -32.81 37.03
N THR A 7 -24.10 -33.03 36.16
CA THR A 7 -24.54 -32.02 35.18
C THR A 7 -25.06 -30.75 35.84
N LEU A 8 -25.81 -30.87 36.95
CA LEU A 8 -26.31 -29.72 37.69
C LEU A 8 -25.18 -28.92 38.36
N ILE A 9 -24.18 -29.60 38.94
CA ILE A 9 -23.01 -28.96 39.54
C ILE A 9 -22.19 -28.19 38.48
N LEU A 10 -21.96 -28.78 37.30
CA LEU A 10 -21.25 -28.12 36.21
C LEU A 10 -22.03 -26.91 35.65
N LEU A 11 -23.36 -26.99 35.57
CA LEU A 11 -24.20 -25.86 35.18
C LEU A 11 -24.14 -24.72 36.21
N ILE A 12 -24.14 -25.05 37.50
CA ILE A 12 -23.97 -24.06 38.58
C ILE A 12 -22.60 -23.39 38.50
N ILE A 13 -21.52 -24.16 38.28
CA ILE A 13 -20.16 -23.58 38.12
C ILE A 13 -20.11 -22.65 36.91
N ALA A 14 -20.68 -23.04 35.76
CA ALA A 14 -20.74 -22.18 34.58
C ALA A 14 -21.52 -20.88 34.84
N ILE A 15 -22.67 -20.96 35.51
CA ILE A 15 -23.47 -19.79 35.91
C ILE A 15 -22.71 -18.91 36.91
N SER A 16 -22.02 -19.50 37.90
CA SER A 16 -21.21 -18.76 38.88
C SER A 16 -20.02 -18.04 38.24
N VAL A 17 -19.35 -18.64 37.24
CA VAL A 17 -18.28 -17.96 36.48
C VAL A 17 -18.85 -16.79 35.66
N VAL A 18 -20.00 -16.97 35.01
CA VAL A 18 -20.69 -15.90 34.27
C VAL A 18 -21.14 -14.77 35.21
N ILE A 19 -21.59 -15.09 36.43
CA ILE A 19 -21.98 -14.08 37.42
C ILE A 19 -20.75 -13.38 38.02
N SER A 20 -19.65 -14.07 38.30
CA SER A 20 -18.43 -13.43 38.83
C SER A 20 -17.82 -12.46 37.82
N LEU A 21 -17.83 -12.80 36.53
CA LEU A 21 -17.41 -11.90 35.44
C LEU A 21 -18.34 -10.68 35.25
N GLY A 22 -19.51 -10.65 35.90
CA GLY A 22 -20.46 -9.55 35.84
C GLY A 22 -20.58 -8.72 37.13
N TYR A 23 -19.79 -9.01 38.17
CA TYR A 23 -19.94 -8.40 39.50
C TYR A 23 -18.67 -7.80 40.12
N ASP A 24 -17.64 -7.51 39.31
CA ASP A 24 -16.49 -6.74 39.77
C ASP A 24 -16.86 -5.25 39.97
N THR A 25 -17.20 -4.95 41.22
CA THR A 25 -17.02 -3.67 41.93
C THR A 25 -17.40 -2.37 41.21
N VAL A 26 -18.56 -1.84 41.60
CA VAL A 26 -18.89 -0.41 41.46
C VAL A 26 -17.97 0.44 42.35
N TYR A 27 -16.86 0.94 41.80
CA TYR A 27 -16.15 2.14 42.26
C TYR A 27 -15.51 2.89 41.08
N MET A 28 -15.26 4.18 41.27
CA MET A 28 -15.01 5.18 40.22
C MET A 28 -13.77 4.92 39.35
N SER A 29 -13.94 4.89 38.02
CA SER A 29 -12.95 5.38 37.07
C SER A 29 -13.65 5.80 35.75
N ASP A 30 -13.42 7.03 35.31
CA ASP A 30 -14.11 7.62 34.15
C ASP A 30 -13.54 7.12 32.81
N VAL A 31 -14.38 7.11 31.76
CA VAL A 31 -14.11 6.42 30.50
C VAL A 31 -13.71 7.37 29.38
N LEU A 32 -12.52 7.12 28.81
CA LEU A 32 -12.14 7.55 27.46
C LEU A 32 -12.54 6.45 26.45
N GLU A 33 -13.07 6.82 25.28
CA GLU A 33 -13.31 5.88 24.19
C GLU A 33 -12.87 6.53 22.86
N LEU A 34 -11.92 5.91 22.16
CA LEU A 34 -11.31 6.35 20.91
C LEU A 34 -11.81 5.40 19.81
N LYS A 35 -12.42 5.93 18.75
CA LYS A 35 -13.03 5.13 17.66
C LYS A 35 -12.48 5.58 16.31
N ASN A 36 -12.57 4.72 15.30
CA ASN A 36 -12.37 5.09 13.89
C ASN A 36 -11.06 5.87 13.60
N LEU A 37 -9.91 5.36 14.07
CA LEU A 37 -8.60 5.92 13.71
C LEU A 37 -8.27 5.62 12.24
N ARG A 38 -7.90 6.67 11.49
CA ARG A 38 -7.43 6.60 10.11
C ARG A 38 -6.29 7.60 9.92
N ILE A 39 -5.16 7.11 9.44
CA ILE A 39 -4.08 7.94 8.87
C ILE A 39 -4.34 8.06 7.36
N SER A 40 -4.06 9.23 6.79
CA SER A 40 -4.12 9.49 5.35
C SER A 40 -2.87 10.26 4.92
N THR A 41 -2.27 9.87 3.81
CA THR A 41 -1.10 10.52 3.20
C THR A 41 -1.52 11.30 1.96
N TYR A 42 -0.74 12.31 1.57
CA TYR A 42 -1.00 13.08 0.35
C TYR A 42 0.10 12.88 -0.70
N SER A 43 -0.35 12.39 -1.85
CA SER A 43 0.33 12.26 -3.13
C SER A 43 -0.61 12.92 -4.17
N GLY A 44 -0.06 13.63 -5.17
CA GLY A 44 -0.81 14.65 -5.91
C GLY A 44 -2.06 14.16 -6.67
N ASN A 45 -3.15 14.93 -6.54
CA ASN A 45 -4.45 14.82 -7.24
C ASN A 45 -5.30 13.53 -7.07
N ASN A 46 -6.57 13.76 -6.69
CA ASN A 46 -7.66 12.81 -6.42
C ASN A 46 -7.60 12.00 -5.11
N THR A 47 -8.18 12.59 -4.06
CA THR A 47 -8.59 11.90 -2.83
C THR A 47 -9.86 11.06 -3.00
N ARG A 48 -9.96 9.92 -2.31
CA ARG A 48 -11.24 9.23 -2.07
C ARG A 48 -11.39 8.83 -0.59
N LEU A 49 -12.63 9.00 -0.10
CA LEU A 49 -13.09 8.50 1.20
C LEU A 49 -13.77 7.14 1.02
N SER A 50 -13.75 6.33 2.09
CA SER A 50 -14.69 5.22 2.32
C SER A 50 -15.03 5.15 3.81
N TYR A 51 -16.24 4.70 4.14
CA TYR A 51 -16.91 4.93 5.42
C TYR A 51 -17.82 3.75 5.78
N VAL A 52 -17.73 3.20 7.00
CA VAL A 52 -18.72 2.29 7.62
C VAL A 52 -18.64 2.50 9.14
N GLY A 53 -19.76 2.43 9.87
CA GLY A 53 -19.77 2.51 11.34
C GLY A 53 -20.81 1.59 11.99
N MET A 54 -20.74 1.39 13.32
CA MET A 54 -21.78 0.83 14.21
C MET A 54 -21.39 0.97 15.72
N ASP A 55 -22.25 0.53 16.64
CA ASP A 55 -22.28 0.92 18.09
C ASP A 55 -22.62 -0.34 18.95
N LYS A 56 -22.38 -0.52 20.26
CA LYS A 56 -22.45 0.39 21.44
C LYS A 56 -21.55 0.00 22.64
N THR A 57 -21.40 0.98 23.55
CA THR A 57 -21.15 0.90 25.02
C THR A 57 -19.79 0.40 25.59
N LEU A 58 -19.08 1.39 26.18
CA LEU A 58 -18.16 1.38 27.34
C LEU A 58 -17.20 0.18 27.56
N SER A 59 -15.94 0.39 27.15
CA SER A 59 -14.75 0.14 27.98
C SER A 59 -13.64 1.11 27.54
N ALA A 60 -12.47 1.09 28.20
CA ALA A 60 -11.34 1.99 27.92
C ALA A 60 -10.68 1.72 26.56
N ILE A 61 -11.33 2.21 25.50
CA ILE A 61 -10.88 2.28 24.11
C ILE A 61 -10.65 0.91 23.43
N LYS A 62 -11.61 0.49 22.60
CA LYS A 62 -11.52 -0.71 21.74
C LYS A 62 -11.13 -0.33 20.32
N GLY A 63 -10.00 -0.85 19.82
CA GLY A 63 -9.54 -0.63 18.44
C GLY A 63 -9.90 -1.77 17.49
N TYR A 64 -10.11 -1.44 16.21
CA TYR A 64 -10.08 -2.37 15.09
C TYR A 64 -9.22 -1.79 13.97
N ILE A 65 -8.45 -2.64 13.29
CA ILE A 65 -7.81 -2.32 12.01
C ILE A 65 -8.53 -3.10 10.92
N LEU A 66 -8.91 -2.41 9.84
CA LEU A 66 -9.48 -2.98 8.64
C LEU A 66 -8.91 -2.25 7.43
N SER A 67 -8.36 -3.01 6.51
CA SER A 67 -7.68 -2.49 5.32
C SER A 67 -7.98 -3.36 4.11
N TRP A 68 -8.27 -2.73 2.98
CA TRP A 68 -8.11 -3.30 1.65
C TRP A 68 -7.97 -2.15 0.64
N TYR A 69 -6.94 -2.14 -0.20
CA TYR A 69 -7.18 -2.19 -1.65
C TYR A 69 -5.95 -2.64 -2.43
N THR A 70 -6.18 -3.03 -3.69
CA THR A 70 -5.18 -3.47 -4.66
C THR A 70 -4.65 -2.30 -5.48
N GLU A 71 -3.34 -2.09 -5.46
CA GLU A 71 -2.64 -1.19 -6.38
C GLU A 71 -2.75 -1.66 -7.85
N LYS A 72 -2.76 -0.68 -8.76
CA LYS A 72 -2.35 -0.84 -10.16
C LYS A 72 -1.70 0.47 -10.60
N PRO A 73 -0.37 0.60 -10.55
CA PRO A 73 0.30 1.64 -11.31
C PRO A 73 0.09 1.36 -12.80
N ASN A 74 -0.52 2.32 -13.50
CA ASN A 74 -0.62 2.32 -14.97
C ASN A 74 -0.30 3.74 -15.48
N MET A 75 0.86 4.28 -15.08
CA MET A 75 1.40 5.39 -15.85
C MET A 75 2.01 4.83 -17.13
N TYR A 76 1.35 5.14 -18.24
CA TYR A 76 1.67 4.64 -19.56
C TYR A 76 2.50 5.67 -20.33
N LEU A 77 3.75 5.33 -20.62
CA LEU A 77 4.62 6.10 -21.51
C LEU A 77 4.87 5.27 -22.79
N GLY A 78 4.34 5.68 -23.94
CA GLY A 78 4.69 5.04 -25.20
C GLY A 78 3.67 5.19 -26.31
N ALA A 79 3.82 4.34 -27.31
CA ALA A 79 3.02 4.33 -28.53
C ALA A 79 1.91 3.25 -28.49
N TYR A 80 0.71 3.60 -27.98
CA TYR A 80 -0.41 2.65 -27.88
C TYR A 80 -1.31 2.78 -29.11
N PHE A 81 -1.28 1.76 -29.94
CA PHE A 81 -2.13 1.66 -31.12
C PHE A 81 -3.18 0.57 -30.90
N ASN A 82 -4.46 0.98 -30.91
CA ASN A 82 -5.60 0.05 -30.90
C ASN A 82 -5.65 -0.82 -32.17
N ASP A 83 -4.96 -0.41 -33.22
CA ASP A 83 -4.84 -1.13 -34.50
C ASP A 83 -3.45 -0.86 -35.12
N PRO A 84 -2.48 -1.79 -35.02
CA PRO A 84 -1.16 -1.64 -35.61
C PRO A 84 -1.19 -1.92 -37.11
N ALA A 85 -1.02 -0.86 -37.92
CA ALA A 85 -1.15 -0.94 -39.37
C ALA A 85 -0.06 -1.80 -40.08
N THR A 86 1.01 -2.21 -39.38
CA THR A 86 2.16 -2.90 -39.99
C THR A 86 3.04 -3.58 -38.92
N TYR A 87 4.16 -4.19 -39.34
CA TYR A 87 5.13 -4.85 -38.48
C TYR A 87 6.50 -4.97 -39.18
N MET A 88 7.59 -5.03 -38.41
CA MET A 88 8.92 -5.40 -38.92
C MET A 88 9.30 -6.82 -38.51
N TYR A 89 10.00 -7.52 -39.40
CA TYR A 89 10.55 -8.85 -39.13
C TYR A 89 11.88 -8.74 -38.38
N VAL A 90 11.93 -9.31 -37.18
CA VAL A 90 13.14 -9.48 -36.36
C VAL A 90 13.71 -10.88 -36.65
N PHE A 91 14.85 -10.93 -37.33
CA PHE A 91 15.48 -12.18 -37.75
C PHE A 91 16.95 -11.97 -38.14
N GLY A 92 17.76 -13.03 -37.97
CA GLY A 92 19.16 -12.99 -38.39
C GLY A 92 19.93 -11.88 -37.67
N SER A 93 20.83 -11.18 -38.38
CA SER A 93 21.52 -9.99 -37.87
C SER A 93 20.69 -8.69 -37.93
N ASN A 94 19.40 -8.75 -38.30
CA ASN A 94 18.52 -7.58 -38.34
C ASN A 94 17.93 -7.34 -36.94
N TRP A 95 18.60 -6.49 -36.19
CA TRP A 95 18.16 -6.04 -34.87
C TRP A 95 17.30 -4.79 -35.04
N TRP A 96 16.24 -4.70 -34.26
CA TRP A 96 15.30 -3.59 -34.31
C TRP A 96 15.21 -2.92 -32.96
N GLY A 97 15.02 -1.61 -32.98
CA GLY A 97 14.78 -0.84 -31.78
C GLY A 97 13.78 0.28 -31.99
N GLN A 98 13.30 0.81 -30.86
CA GLN A 98 12.52 2.02 -30.77
C GLN A 98 13.20 2.93 -29.76
N THR A 99 13.69 4.10 -30.20
CA THR A 99 14.05 5.16 -29.26
C THR A 99 12.79 5.82 -28.74
N PHE A 100 12.79 6.27 -27.49
CA PHE A 100 11.67 6.95 -26.88
C PHE A 100 12.13 7.94 -25.81
N LYS A 101 11.49 9.12 -25.78
CA LYS A 101 11.73 10.13 -24.75
C LYS A 101 10.82 9.94 -23.56
N VAL A 102 11.38 10.04 -22.37
CA VAL A 102 10.63 10.05 -21.12
C VAL A 102 10.04 11.43 -20.90
N ASN A 103 8.73 11.51 -20.65
CA ASN A 103 8.02 12.78 -20.43
C ASN A 103 7.84 13.15 -18.95
N SER A 104 8.13 12.20 -18.04
CA SER A 104 7.92 12.30 -16.59
C SER A 104 9.03 11.50 -15.89
N SER A 105 9.71 12.08 -14.89
CA SER A 105 10.73 11.33 -14.13
C SER A 105 10.08 10.28 -13.21
N GLY A 106 10.75 9.14 -13.01
CA GLY A 106 10.28 8.05 -12.14
C GLY A 106 11.12 6.77 -12.28
N THR A 107 10.72 5.71 -11.58
CA THR A 107 11.34 4.38 -11.76
C THR A 107 10.69 3.66 -12.94
N LEU A 108 11.44 3.36 -14.00
CA LEU A 108 10.97 2.50 -15.10
C LEU A 108 11.12 1.03 -14.68
N THR A 109 10.00 0.29 -14.63
CA THR A 109 9.99 -1.08 -14.07
C THR A 109 9.54 -2.16 -15.07
N THR A 110 8.70 -1.83 -16.04
CA THR A 110 8.24 -2.79 -17.06
C THR A 110 8.17 -2.14 -18.43
N ILE A 111 8.57 -2.88 -19.46
CA ILE A 111 8.31 -2.57 -20.86
C ILE A 111 7.43 -3.67 -21.46
N SER A 112 6.38 -3.32 -22.18
CA SER A 112 5.50 -4.26 -22.87
C SER A 112 5.51 -3.98 -24.37
N ILE A 113 5.68 -5.02 -25.19
CA ILE A 113 5.75 -4.93 -26.65
C ILE A 113 4.71 -5.83 -27.30
N LEU A 114 4.14 -5.40 -28.43
CA LEU A 114 3.21 -6.23 -29.19
C LEU A 114 3.99 -7.05 -30.23
N ILE A 115 4.02 -8.37 -30.03
CA ILE A 115 4.91 -9.28 -30.75
C ILE A 115 4.19 -10.54 -31.25
N TYR A 116 4.68 -11.10 -32.35
CA TYR A 116 4.27 -12.41 -32.91
C TYR A 116 5.50 -13.29 -33.10
N ARG A 117 5.38 -14.59 -32.80
CA ARG A 117 6.45 -15.59 -32.98
C ARG A 117 6.13 -16.56 -34.12
N ALA A 118 7.06 -16.72 -35.06
CA ALA A 118 6.96 -17.74 -36.12
C ALA A 118 7.82 -19.00 -35.87
N TRP A 119 8.80 -18.94 -34.97
CA TRP A 119 9.79 -20.01 -34.79
C TRP A 119 10.29 -20.15 -33.34
N ASP A 120 10.96 -21.26 -33.06
CA ASP A 120 11.53 -21.63 -31.76
C ASP A 120 12.98 -21.12 -31.64
N ASN A 121 13.14 -19.84 -31.29
CA ASN A 121 14.42 -19.25 -30.92
C ASN A 121 14.19 -18.16 -29.87
N ASP A 122 15.02 -18.05 -28.84
CA ASP A 122 14.80 -17.08 -27.76
C ASP A 122 14.84 -15.63 -28.29
N LEU A 123 13.99 -14.78 -27.70
CA LEU A 123 14.02 -13.34 -27.95
C LEU A 123 14.94 -12.68 -26.93
N CYS A 124 15.91 -11.91 -27.39
CA CYS A 124 16.68 -11.02 -26.53
C CYS A 124 16.02 -9.64 -26.50
N PHE A 125 15.92 -9.08 -25.31
CA PHE A 125 15.51 -7.70 -25.04
C PHE A 125 16.69 -6.97 -24.42
N GLU A 126 16.88 -5.71 -24.79
CA GLU A 126 17.79 -4.80 -24.10
C GLU A 126 17.13 -3.42 -23.98
N LEU A 127 17.39 -2.76 -22.87
CA LEU A 127 17.16 -1.33 -22.68
C LEU A 127 18.52 -0.63 -22.75
N ARG A 128 18.67 0.37 -23.61
CA ARG A 128 19.94 1.07 -23.82
C ARG A 128 19.83 2.59 -23.66
N GLU A 129 20.95 3.21 -23.32
CA GLU A 129 21.14 4.66 -23.39
C GLU A 129 21.13 5.14 -24.86
N VAL A 130 20.62 6.35 -25.10
CA VAL A 130 20.57 6.98 -26.43
C VAL A 130 21.36 8.28 -26.46
N VAL A 131 22.18 8.45 -27.50
CA VAL A 131 22.91 9.69 -27.80
C VAL A 131 22.62 10.08 -29.25
N ASP A 132 22.38 11.37 -29.51
CA ASP A 132 22.03 11.91 -30.84
C ASP A 132 20.87 11.17 -31.55
N GLY A 133 19.92 10.63 -30.77
CA GLY A 133 18.76 9.88 -31.27
C GLY A 133 19.03 8.42 -31.64
N LEU A 134 20.25 7.90 -31.41
CA LEU A 134 20.63 6.51 -31.69
C LEU A 134 21.03 5.73 -30.42
N PRO A 135 20.72 4.42 -30.34
CA PRO A 135 21.18 3.57 -29.24
C PRO A 135 22.70 3.50 -29.18
N THR A 136 23.26 3.53 -27.98
CA THR A 136 24.69 3.35 -27.74
C THR A 136 25.05 1.87 -27.51
N SER A 137 26.29 1.59 -27.13
CA SER A 137 26.71 0.28 -26.58
C SER A 137 26.46 0.14 -25.07
N ASN A 138 25.98 1.18 -24.38
CA ASN A 138 25.66 1.11 -22.96
C ASN A 138 24.28 0.48 -22.75
N ILE A 139 24.26 -0.68 -22.10
CA ILE A 139 23.07 -1.48 -21.81
C ILE A 139 22.69 -1.27 -20.34
N LEU A 140 21.45 -0.84 -20.11
CA LEU A 140 20.90 -0.51 -18.80
C LEU A 140 20.17 -1.71 -18.16
N ASP A 141 19.47 -2.50 -18.97
CA ASP A 141 18.91 -3.81 -18.61
C ASP A 141 18.96 -4.73 -19.84
N SER A 142 19.12 -6.03 -19.64
CA SER A 142 19.10 -7.01 -20.74
C SER A 142 18.57 -8.35 -20.28
N GLN A 143 17.72 -8.97 -21.09
CA GLN A 143 17.07 -10.23 -20.77
C GLN A 143 17.01 -11.15 -21.97
N VAL A 144 17.13 -12.45 -21.70
CA VAL A 144 16.80 -13.48 -22.69
C VAL A 144 15.48 -14.10 -22.31
N ILE A 145 14.47 -13.86 -23.15
CA ILE A 145 13.09 -14.27 -22.97
C ILE A 145 12.94 -15.63 -23.67
N PRO A 146 12.70 -16.73 -22.91
CA PRO A 146 12.59 -18.06 -23.50
C PRO A 146 11.49 -18.09 -24.56
N TYR A 147 11.76 -18.68 -25.73
CA TYR A 147 10.77 -18.72 -26.83
C TYR A 147 9.42 -19.32 -26.39
N THR A 148 9.43 -20.23 -25.41
CA THR A 148 8.27 -20.90 -24.81
C THR A 148 7.33 -19.99 -24.02
N SER A 149 7.76 -18.79 -23.58
CA SER A 149 6.88 -17.81 -22.90
C SER A 149 6.00 -17.02 -23.88
N ILE A 150 6.34 -17.04 -25.17
CA ILE A 150 5.64 -16.33 -26.24
C ILE A 150 4.83 -17.38 -27.03
N PRO A 151 3.50 -17.27 -27.19
CA PRO A 151 2.72 -18.23 -27.98
C PRO A 151 3.17 -18.30 -29.45
N LEU A 152 3.16 -19.51 -30.04
CA LEU A 152 3.50 -19.68 -31.46
C LEU A 152 2.32 -19.25 -32.32
N GLY A 153 2.59 -18.47 -33.37
CA GLY A 153 1.59 -18.15 -34.40
C GLY A 153 0.47 -17.20 -33.94
N GLN A 154 0.66 -16.46 -32.84
CA GLN A 154 -0.31 -15.54 -32.28
C GLN A 154 0.34 -14.20 -31.92
N ASP A 155 -0.44 -13.13 -31.94
CA ASP A 155 -0.03 -11.80 -31.49
C ASP A 155 -0.25 -11.68 -29.98
N VAL A 156 0.75 -11.20 -29.23
CA VAL A 156 0.68 -11.06 -27.77
C VAL A 156 1.34 -9.76 -27.31
N TRP A 157 0.77 -9.12 -26.29
CA TRP A 157 1.48 -8.11 -25.50
C TRP A 157 2.40 -8.83 -24.51
N LEU A 158 3.69 -8.88 -24.85
CA LEU A 158 4.75 -9.45 -24.02
C LEU A 158 5.21 -8.41 -23.02
N ASN A 159 4.94 -8.63 -21.73
CA ASN A 159 5.47 -7.81 -20.64
C ASN A 159 6.87 -8.28 -20.25
N ILE A 160 7.79 -7.33 -20.12
CA ILE A 160 9.21 -7.51 -19.81
C ILE A 160 9.48 -6.63 -18.59
N THR A 161 9.44 -7.22 -17.40
CA THR A 161 9.79 -6.54 -16.15
C THR A 161 11.30 -6.46 -16.07
N LEU A 162 11.86 -5.25 -15.89
CA LEU A 162 13.31 -5.04 -15.86
C LEU A 162 13.93 -5.80 -14.68
N SER A 163 15.10 -6.41 -14.88
CA SER A 163 15.81 -7.13 -13.82
C SER A 163 16.40 -6.17 -12.80
N ASN A 164 16.77 -4.97 -13.25
CA ASN A 164 17.10 -3.83 -12.41
C ASN A 164 16.19 -2.66 -12.85
N PRO A 165 15.17 -2.28 -12.05
CA PRO A 165 14.42 -1.04 -12.27
C PRO A 165 15.37 0.16 -12.37
N ILE A 166 15.17 1.04 -13.36
CA ILE A 166 16.06 2.19 -13.57
C ILE A 166 15.36 3.51 -13.26
N GLN A 167 16.08 4.44 -12.62
CA GLN A 167 15.63 5.83 -12.51
C GLN A 167 15.77 6.52 -13.87
N VAL A 168 14.70 7.15 -14.34
CA VAL A 168 14.69 7.92 -15.60
C VAL A 168 14.24 9.37 -15.35
N SER A 169 14.81 10.33 -16.09
CA SER A 169 14.41 11.73 -15.98
C SER A 169 13.52 12.18 -17.13
N ALA A 170 12.59 13.09 -16.87
CA ALA A 170 11.84 13.78 -17.91
C ALA A 170 12.78 14.54 -18.86
N GLY A 171 12.72 14.22 -20.14
CA GLY A 171 13.58 14.76 -21.21
C GLY A 171 14.64 13.78 -21.70
N ASP A 172 15.00 12.76 -20.92
CA ASP A 172 15.98 11.74 -21.30
C ASP A 172 15.41 10.81 -22.38
N MET A 173 16.28 10.20 -23.19
CA MET A 173 15.91 9.28 -24.25
C MET A 173 16.57 7.92 -24.04
N TYR A 174 15.80 6.86 -24.29
CA TYR A 174 16.22 5.47 -24.11
C TYR A 174 15.82 4.66 -25.35
N ALA A 175 16.43 3.49 -25.54
CA ALA A 175 16.11 2.59 -26.64
C ALA A 175 15.66 1.23 -26.13
N ILE A 176 14.48 0.79 -26.57
CA ILE A 176 14.07 -0.62 -26.51
C ILE A 176 14.70 -1.31 -27.71
N ILE A 177 15.53 -2.32 -27.49
CA ILE A 177 16.10 -3.18 -28.55
C ILE A 177 15.54 -4.59 -28.40
N ILE A 178 15.21 -5.22 -29.53
CA ILE A 178 14.99 -6.68 -29.58
C ILE A 178 15.70 -7.35 -30.75
N HIS A 179 16.15 -8.58 -30.51
CA HIS A 179 16.77 -9.44 -31.52
C HIS A 179 16.57 -10.92 -31.20
N GLN A 180 16.97 -11.80 -32.11
CA GLN A 180 17.06 -13.24 -31.86
C GLN A 180 18.37 -13.56 -31.14
N ARG A 181 18.34 -14.50 -30.18
CA ARG A 181 19.53 -14.88 -29.39
C ARG A 181 20.72 -15.30 -30.24
N ASP A 182 20.47 -16.14 -31.26
CA ASP A 182 21.54 -16.76 -32.04
C ASP A 182 21.75 -16.08 -33.41
N ASN A 183 20.93 -15.10 -33.79
CA ASN A 183 20.95 -14.43 -35.10
C ASN A 183 20.86 -15.41 -36.30
N LEU A 184 20.12 -16.52 -36.15
CA LEU A 184 20.01 -17.60 -37.15
C LEU A 184 18.73 -17.56 -38.02
N GLY A 185 17.84 -16.61 -37.78
CA GLY A 185 16.55 -16.53 -38.46
C GLY A 185 16.56 -16.03 -39.90
N ASP A 186 15.39 -16.11 -40.52
CA ASP A 186 15.10 -15.66 -41.88
C ASP A 186 13.69 -15.03 -41.94
N SER A 187 13.47 -14.13 -42.91
CA SER A 187 12.20 -13.41 -43.08
C SER A 187 11.05 -14.25 -43.63
N SER A 188 11.29 -15.52 -43.99
CA SER A 188 10.28 -16.37 -44.61
C SER A 188 9.46 -17.16 -43.59
N SER A 189 10.12 -17.69 -42.56
CA SER A 189 9.50 -18.57 -41.56
C SER A 189 10.16 -18.51 -40.17
N LYS A 190 11.35 -17.91 -40.05
CA LYS A 190 12.17 -17.96 -38.83
C LYS A 190 12.37 -16.58 -38.21
N TYR A 191 11.26 -15.94 -37.84
CA TYR A 191 11.26 -14.56 -37.37
C TYR A 191 10.36 -14.35 -36.15
N TYR A 192 10.56 -13.20 -35.51
CA TYR A 192 9.48 -12.51 -34.78
C TYR A 192 8.94 -11.36 -35.62
N LYS A 193 7.70 -10.94 -35.39
CA LYS A 193 7.19 -9.65 -35.87
C LYS A 193 7.06 -8.73 -34.68
N TRP A 194 7.68 -7.55 -34.72
CA TRP A 194 7.33 -6.45 -33.82
C TRP A 194 6.35 -5.55 -34.54
N TYR A 195 5.14 -5.42 -34.00
CA TYR A 195 4.11 -4.59 -34.58
C TYR A 195 4.49 -3.11 -34.48
N ALA A 196 4.10 -2.37 -35.51
CA ALA A 196 4.39 -0.95 -35.64
C ALA A 196 3.22 -0.23 -36.30
N LYS A 197 3.24 1.09 -36.24
CA LYS A 197 2.40 1.97 -37.04
C LYS A 197 3.27 2.68 -38.06
N LYS A 198 2.78 2.73 -39.31
CA LYS A 198 3.40 3.50 -40.38
C LYS A 198 2.95 4.96 -40.27
N SER A 199 3.89 5.89 -40.30
CA SER A 199 3.67 7.32 -40.07
C SER A 199 4.48 8.18 -41.06
N TRP A 200 4.14 9.47 -41.13
CA TRP A 200 5.01 10.47 -41.75
C TRP A 200 6.07 10.92 -40.74
N LYS A 201 7.13 11.62 -41.18
CA LYS A 201 8.16 12.15 -40.28
C LYS A 201 7.54 13.01 -39.17
N GLY A 202 7.90 12.74 -37.92
CA GLY A 202 7.21 13.27 -36.73
C GLY A 202 6.17 12.31 -36.14
N GLY A 203 5.98 11.13 -36.72
CA GLY A 203 5.51 9.94 -36.03
C GLY A 203 4.00 9.86 -35.74
N ALA A 204 3.58 8.66 -35.38
CA ALA A 204 2.49 8.45 -34.44
C ALA A 204 3.00 8.45 -32.99
N TYR A 205 4.32 8.41 -32.78
CA TYR A 205 5.02 8.75 -31.55
C TYR A 205 6.12 9.78 -31.87
N PRO A 206 5.91 11.09 -31.61
CA PRO A 206 6.78 12.16 -32.14
C PRO A 206 8.15 12.26 -31.46
N ASP A 207 8.32 11.64 -30.29
CA ASP A 207 9.49 11.79 -29.42
C ASP A 207 10.45 10.59 -29.49
N GLY A 208 10.57 9.96 -30.67
CA GLY A 208 11.43 8.81 -30.89
C GLY A 208 11.36 8.26 -32.32
N ASP A 209 12.28 7.38 -32.66
CA ASP A 209 12.45 6.81 -34.00
C ASP A 209 12.55 5.28 -33.93
N ALA A 210 11.97 4.58 -34.92
CA ALA A 210 12.36 3.20 -35.18
C ALA A 210 13.80 3.18 -35.70
N VAL A 211 14.65 2.40 -35.04
CA VAL A 211 16.07 2.23 -35.38
C VAL A 211 16.37 0.79 -35.76
N LYS A 212 17.39 0.61 -36.60
CA LYS A 212 17.81 -0.69 -37.11
C LYS A 212 19.33 -0.84 -37.05
N SER A 213 19.77 -2.03 -36.68
CA SER A 213 21.12 -2.54 -36.91
C SER A 213 21.07 -3.70 -37.92
N THR A 214 22.10 -3.83 -38.74
CA THR A 214 22.30 -4.99 -39.65
C THR A 214 23.55 -5.81 -39.33
N ASP A 215 24.32 -5.39 -38.33
CA ASP A 215 25.65 -5.88 -37.97
C ASP A 215 25.71 -6.40 -36.51
N ASN A 216 24.59 -6.90 -35.99
CA ASN A 216 24.43 -7.42 -34.62
C ASN A 216 24.66 -6.38 -33.52
N GLY A 217 24.14 -5.17 -33.71
CA GLY A 217 24.14 -4.08 -32.73
C GLY A 217 25.43 -3.24 -32.74
N GLY A 218 26.29 -3.41 -33.75
CA GLY A 218 27.53 -2.67 -33.91
C GLY A 218 27.33 -1.23 -34.40
N SER A 219 26.33 -1.00 -35.25
CA SER A 219 25.93 0.33 -35.72
C SER A 219 24.42 0.45 -35.90
N TRP A 220 23.89 1.62 -35.55
CA TRP A 220 22.46 1.92 -35.60
C TRP A 220 22.16 3.02 -36.61
N THR A 221 21.04 2.88 -37.32
CA THR A 221 20.50 3.92 -38.19
C THR A 221 19.00 4.08 -37.93
N VAL A 222 18.48 5.31 -38.05
CA VAL A 222 17.03 5.54 -38.11
C VAL A 222 16.48 4.87 -39.37
N TYR A 223 15.41 4.09 -39.22
CA TYR A 223 14.83 3.33 -40.31
C TYR A 223 13.73 4.14 -41.04
N GLU A 224 14.12 4.73 -42.16
CA GLU A 224 13.19 5.36 -43.11
C GLU A 224 12.80 4.36 -44.22
N TYR A 225 11.51 4.19 -44.45
CA TYR A 225 11.00 3.39 -45.57
C TYR A 225 11.30 4.09 -46.90
N PRO A 226 11.64 3.37 -47.99
CA PRO A 226 12.03 3.96 -49.27
C PRO A 226 11.04 4.94 -49.94
N SER A 227 9.79 5.04 -49.46
CA SER A 227 8.83 6.07 -49.89
C SER A 227 8.62 7.23 -48.88
N GLY A 228 9.58 7.47 -47.99
CA GLY A 228 9.61 8.62 -47.08
C GLY A 228 8.71 8.47 -45.84
N TYR A 229 8.40 7.23 -45.46
CA TYR A 229 7.60 6.93 -44.27
C TYR A 229 8.47 6.44 -43.14
N TYR A 230 8.06 6.75 -41.92
CA TYR A 230 8.69 6.34 -40.68
C TYR A 230 7.83 5.23 -40.05
N TYR A 231 8.41 4.52 -39.09
CA TYR A 231 7.72 3.51 -38.30
C TYR A 231 7.83 3.87 -36.84
N ASP A 232 6.74 3.67 -36.11
CA ASP A 232 6.68 3.75 -34.65
C ASP A 232 6.30 2.36 -34.14
N PHE A 233 7.19 1.68 -33.42
CA PHE A 233 6.89 0.37 -32.85
C PHE A 233 5.83 0.44 -31.75
N CYS A 234 5.05 -0.62 -31.61
CA CYS A 234 4.09 -0.78 -30.53
C CYS A 234 4.80 -1.12 -29.23
N PHE A 235 4.80 -0.21 -28.27
CA PHE A 235 5.36 -0.44 -26.94
C PHE A 235 4.57 0.26 -25.82
N LYS A 236 4.84 -0.15 -24.58
CA LYS A 236 4.36 0.44 -23.33
C LYS A 236 5.56 0.48 -22.40
N ALA A 237 5.98 1.65 -21.93
CA ALA A 237 6.85 1.76 -20.77
C ALA A 237 5.96 2.10 -19.56
N PHE A 238 6.15 1.37 -18.47
CA PHE A 238 5.45 1.57 -17.21
C PHE A 238 6.41 2.21 -16.22
N LEU A 239 6.11 3.44 -15.83
CA LEU A 239 6.83 4.12 -14.77
C LEU A 239 6.05 3.99 -13.46
N GLU A 240 6.76 3.59 -12.42
CA GLU A 240 6.42 3.88 -11.04
C GLU A 240 6.82 5.33 -10.74
N ASN A 241 5.96 6.23 -11.20
CA ASN A 241 5.85 7.57 -10.67
C ASN A 241 5.03 7.49 -9.38
N GLY A 242 5.66 7.14 -8.25
CA GLY A 242 5.12 7.67 -7.00
C GLY A 242 5.21 9.20 -7.05
N THR A 243 4.34 9.90 -6.32
CA THR A 243 4.67 11.26 -5.89
C THR A 243 5.40 11.13 -4.57
N GLN A 244 6.47 11.91 -4.36
CA GLN A 244 7.10 11.99 -3.04
C GLN A 244 6.03 12.39 -2.01
N ILE A 245 5.71 11.49 -1.08
CA ILE A 245 4.83 11.83 0.03
C ILE A 245 5.62 12.73 0.96
N SER A 246 5.08 13.93 1.18
CA SER A 246 5.68 14.97 2.04
C SER A 246 4.76 15.36 3.20
N LEU A 247 3.50 14.91 3.16
CA LEU A 247 2.45 15.29 4.09
C LEU A 247 1.62 14.06 4.51
N PHE A 248 1.25 14.03 5.79
CA PHE A 248 0.27 13.10 6.36
C PHE A 248 -0.78 13.84 7.19
N GLN A 249 -1.92 13.21 7.41
CA GLN A 249 -3.03 13.73 8.21
C GLN A 249 -3.59 12.57 9.03
N VAL A 250 -3.95 12.85 10.28
CA VAL A 250 -4.55 11.87 11.20
C VAL A 250 -5.99 12.26 11.45
N SER A 251 -6.89 11.29 11.39
CA SER A 251 -8.30 11.44 11.75
C SER A 251 -8.71 10.36 12.74
N PHE A 252 -9.47 10.71 13.77
CA PHE A 252 -9.99 9.77 14.76
C PHE A 252 -11.18 10.36 15.51
N ASP A 253 -12.04 9.50 16.04
CA ASP A 253 -13.04 9.89 17.01
C ASP A 253 -12.46 9.74 18.42
N HIS A 254 -12.82 10.65 19.32
CA HIS A 254 -12.53 10.48 20.75
C HIS A 254 -13.69 11.00 21.60
N SER A 255 -13.84 10.39 22.77
CA SER A 255 -14.79 10.83 23.78
C SER A 255 -14.09 10.89 25.13
N ILE A 256 -14.36 11.96 25.86
CA ILE A 256 -13.73 12.23 27.15
C ILE A 256 -14.85 12.54 28.13
N ASN A 257 -14.99 11.69 29.13
CA ASN A 257 -15.91 11.86 30.23
C ASN A 257 -15.10 12.15 31.50
N SER A 258 -15.63 13.03 32.34
CA SER A 258 -15.08 13.26 33.68
C SER A 258 -16.22 13.36 34.69
N LYS A 259 -15.93 13.06 35.96
CA LYS A 259 -16.91 13.21 37.03
C LYS A 259 -16.27 13.80 38.29
N TYR A 260 -16.92 14.82 38.85
CA TYR A 260 -16.45 15.56 40.04
C TYR A 260 -15.09 16.26 39.85
N THR A 261 -14.59 16.40 38.62
CA THR A 261 -13.42 17.20 38.31
C THR A 261 -13.80 18.61 37.89
N VAL A 262 -12.83 19.51 37.93
CA VAL A 262 -12.89 20.85 37.36
C VAL A 262 -11.64 21.11 36.52
N ALA A 263 -11.72 21.93 35.48
CA ALA A 263 -10.57 22.19 34.60
C ALA A 263 -9.42 22.96 35.29
N TYR A 264 -9.74 23.74 36.33
CA TYR A 264 -8.77 24.49 37.13
C TYR A 264 -9.19 24.49 38.61
N GLU A 265 -8.23 24.42 39.53
CA GLU A 265 -8.48 24.50 40.98
C GLU A 265 -9.33 25.72 41.37
N SER A 266 -9.17 26.85 40.66
CA SER A 266 -9.97 28.07 40.85
C SER A 266 -11.47 27.91 40.62
N ASP A 267 -11.92 26.82 40.01
CA ASP A 267 -13.32 26.58 39.61
C ASP A 267 -14.04 25.54 40.46
N VAL A 268 -13.38 25.01 41.50
CA VAL A 268 -14.01 24.18 42.54
C VAL A 268 -15.25 24.87 43.09
N GLY A 269 -16.40 24.18 43.03
CA GLY A 269 -17.69 24.69 43.48
C GLY A 269 -18.46 25.55 42.47
N LYS A 270 -17.91 25.85 41.28
CA LYS A 270 -18.60 26.63 40.23
C LYS A 270 -19.25 25.73 39.18
N GLU A 271 -18.43 24.93 38.50
CA GLU A 271 -18.81 24.11 37.35
C GLU A 271 -18.07 22.77 37.49
N TYR A 272 -18.80 21.65 37.45
CA TYR A 272 -18.26 20.31 37.63
C TYR A 272 -18.27 19.52 36.33
N ASN A 273 -17.43 18.49 36.27
CA ASN A 273 -17.25 17.60 35.12
C ASN A 273 -16.61 18.32 33.92
N THR A 274 -15.69 19.25 34.24
CA THR A 274 -14.82 19.92 33.26
C THR A 274 -13.36 19.49 33.41
N PHE A 275 -12.61 19.61 32.33
CA PHE A 275 -11.21 19.22 32.21
C PHE A 275 -10.53 19.99 31.07
N ASN A 276 -9.21 19.84 30.98
CA ASN A 276 -8.42 20.23 29.82
C ASN A 276 -7.95 18.96 29.11
N TYR A 277 -7.75 19.01 27.80
CA TYR A 277 -7.08 17.92 27.08
C TYR A 277 -6.18 18.42 25.97
N THR A 278 -5.21 17.60 25.58
CA THR A 278 -4.25 17.86 24.51
C THR A 278 -4.15 16.63 23.61
N ILE A 279 -4.24 16.83 22.31
CA ILE A 279 -3.92 15.82 21.29
C ILE A 279 -2.48 16.08 20.85
N ASN A 280 -1.60 15.10 21.07
CA ASN A 280 -0.24 15.07 20.55
C ASN A 280 -0.16 14.04 19.42
N ILE A 281 0.49 14.41 18.31
CA ILE A 281 0.84 13.50 17.23
C ILE A 281 2.35 13.54 17.10
N TYR A 282 2.99 12.38 17.30
CA TYR A 282 4.41 12.18 17.10
C TYR A 282 4.65 11.27 15.89
N HIS A 283 5.84 11.34 15.35
CA HIS A 283 6.32 10.41 14.33
C HIS A 283 7.80 10.05 14.53
N ASN A 284 8.25 8.98 13.89
CA ASN A 284 9.66 8.67 13.70
C ASN A 284 9.88 7.70 12.53
N VAL A 285 11.14 7.47 12.15
CA VAL A 285 11.57 6.51 11.13
C VAL A 285 12.48 5.47 11.79
N ASP A 286 12.33 4.20 11.45
CA ASP A 286 13.09 3.02 11.92
C ASP A 286 13.08 2.76 13.44
N THR A 287 12.34 3.55 14.23
CA THR A 287 12.29 3.35 15.68
C THR A 287 10.99 3.86 16.31
N ASN A 288 10.44 3.04 17.21
CA ASN A 288 9.33 3.42 18.12
C ASN A 288 9.84 3.80 19.54
N GLN A 289 11.15 3.78 19.77
CA GLN A 289 11.77 4.03 21.08
C GLN A 289 12.05 5.51 21.36
N SER A 290 11.96 6.36 20.34
CA SER A 290 12.08 7.81 20.44
C SER A 290 11.04 8.47 19.54
N TRP A 291 10.68 9.72 19.82
CA TRP A 291 9.54 10.38 19.20
C TRP A 291 9.83 11.85 18.88
N VAL A 292 9.60 12.26 17.64
CA VAL A 292 9.58 13.68 17.25
C VAL A 292 8.13 14.17 17.29
N LEU A 293 7.86 15.26 18.02
CA LEU A 293 6.54 15.87 18.08
C LEU A 293 6.23 16.57 16.75
N ALA A 294 5.27 16.02 16.01
CA ALA A 294 4.89 16.50 14.68
C ALA A 294 3.77 17.56 14.76
N TYR A 295 2.85 17.40 15.72
CA TYR A 295 1.73 18.32 15.94
C TYR A 295 1.18 18.20 17.37
N SER A 296 0.68 19.32 17.92
CA SER A 296 0.01 19.35 19.23
C SER A 296 -1.11 20.39 19.22
N VAL A 297 -2.26 20.07 19.83
CA VAL A 297 -3.37 21.01 20.06
C VAL A 297 -4.02 20.77 21.41
N SER A 298 -4.21 21.85 22.18
CA SER A 298 -4.86 21.81 23.49
C SER A 298 -6.24 22.49 23.47
N TYR A 299 -7.17 21.89 24.20
CA TYR A 299 -8.51 22.40 24.46
C TYR A 299 -8.68 22.61 25.97
N LYS A 300 -9.36 23.69 26.36
CA LYS A 300 -9.41 24.17 27.74
C LYS A 300 -10.84 24.36 28.23
N ASN A 301 -11.07 24.10 29.52
CA ASN A 301 -12.38 24.09 30.19
C ASN A 301 -13.49 23.41 29.37
N VAL A 302 -13.27 22.15 29.04
CA VAL A 302 -14.20 21.35 28.23
C VAL A 302 -15.04 20.48 29.16
N SER A 303 -16.35 20.52 29.00
CA SER A 303 -17.29 19.58 29.64
C SER A 303 -17.34 18.26 28.87
N SER A 304 -17.80 17.17 29.52
CA SER A 304 -17.87 15.84 28.92
C SER A 304 -18.45 15.86 27.49
N PHE A 305 -17.66 15.43 26.51
CA PHE A 305 -18.00 15.53 25.08
C PHE A 305 -17.52 14.29 24.30
N SER A 306 -18.12 14.11 23.13
CA SER A 306 -17.66 13.18 22.10
C SER A 306 -17.42 13.96 20.82
N ASN A 307 -16.19 13.93 20.31
CA ASN A 307 -15.85 14.44 19.00
C ASN A 307 -15.85 13.26 18.03
N GLN A 308 -16.90 13.22 17.20
CA GLN A 308 -16.99 12.34 16.07
C GLN A 308 -16.28 13.04 14.90
N HIS A 309 -15.20 12.43 14.44
CA HIS A 309 -14.35 12.87 13.35
C HIS A 309 -13.47 14.10 13.65
N TYR A 310 -12.58 13.99 14.66
CA TYR A 310 -11.42 14.88 14.71
C TYR A 310 -10.53 14.60 13.50
N VAL A 311 -10.00 15.65 12.89
CA VAL A 311 -9.05 15.59 11.78
C VAL A 311 -7.96 16.64 12.03
N SER A 312 -6.69 16.23 12.00
CA SER A 312 -5.55 17.15 12.10
C SER A 312 -5.43 18.03 10.84
N PRO A 313 -4.63 19.11 10.86
CA PRO A 313 -4.08 19.66 9.63
C PRO A 313 -3.25 18.62 8.86
N TRP A 314 -2.83 18.95 7.64
CA TRP A 314 -1.72 18.25 7.01
C TRP A 314 -0.42 18.59 7.74
N ILE A 315 0.33 17.56 8.12
CA ILE A 315 1.56 17.60 8.90
C ILE A 315 2.70 17.10 8.00
N GLN A 316 3.87 17.74 8.05
CA GLN A 316 5.03 17.29 7.28
C GLN A 316 5.56 15.96 7.79
N LEU A 317 5.92 15.06 6.88
CA LEU A 317 6.73 13.88 7.23
C LEU A 317 8.14 14.31 7.62
N LEU A 318 8.86 13.45 8.36
CA LEU A 318 10.26 13.68 8.67
C LEU A 318 11.10 13.76 7.39
N SER A 319 12.11 14.60 7.43
CA SER A 319 13.14 14.70 6.39
C SER A 319 14.51 14.47 6.99
N GLY A 320 15.41 13.87 6.21
CA GLY A 320 16.71 13.41 6.67
C GLY A 320 17.47 12.68 5.57
N SER A 321 18.62 12.11 5.94
CA SER A 321 19.45 11.30 5.06
C SER A 321 19.48 9.87 5.59
N TYR A 322 18.45 9.11 5.24
CA TYR A 322 18.39 7.66 5.45
C TYR A 322 18.94 6.96 4.19
N THR A 323 19.14 5.65 4.29
CA THR A 323 19.49 4.82 3.13
C THR A 323 18.35 4.79 2.10
N GLU A 324 18.68 4.52 0.84
CA GLU A 324 17.67 4.39 -0.22
C GLU A 324 17.13 2.94 -0.22
N ASP A 325 16.17 2.68 0.68
CA ASP A 325 15.54 1.37 0.90
C ASP A 325 14.10 1.56 1.44
N TYR A 326 13.43 0.46 1.81
CA TYR A 326 12.22 0.49 2.63
C TYR A 326 12.55 0.76 4.10
N HIS A 327 11.81 1.68 4.70
CA HIS A 327 11.95 2.13 6.09
C HIS A 327 10.61 2.06 6.83
N ASP A 328 10.65 1.69 8.10
CA ASP A 328 9.44 1.63 8.93
C ASP A 328 9.11 3.04 9.44
N TYR A 329 7.95 3.57 9.03
CA TYR A 329 7.48 4.88 9.46
C TYR A 329 6.47 4.71 10.60
N TYR A 330 6.82 5.25 11.78
CA TYR A 330 6.02 5.14 12.99
C TYR A 330 5.25 6.43 13.28
N TRP A 331 4.01 6.32 13.74
CA TRP A 331 3.24 7.42 14.33
C TRP A 331 2.72 7.05 15.71
N LYS A 332 2.80 7.98 16.66
CA LYS A 332 2.14 7.87 17.96
C LYS A 332 1.08 8.97 18.07
N ILE A 333 -0.17 8.57 18.25
CA ILE A 333 -1.28 9.48 18.57
C ILE A 333 -1.52 9.34 20.06
N GLU A 334 -1.50 10.45 20.79
CA GLU A 334 -1.68 10.49 22.24
C GLU A 334 -2.70 11.57 22.63
N VAL A 335 -3.63 11.21 23.51
CA VAL A 335 -4.57 12.14 24.12
C VAL A 335 -4.24 12.22 25.61
N VAL A 336 -3.81 13.40 26.07
CA VAL A 336 -3.54 13.71 27.48
C VAL A 336 -4.72 14.51 28.03
N VAL A 337 -5.22 14.14 29.21
CA VAL A 337 -6.33 14.80 29.91
C VAL A 337 -5.86 15.22 31.29
N ASP A 338 -6.01 16.51 31.59
CA ASP A 338 -5.64 17.12 32.86
C ASP A 338 -6.87 17.75 33.52
N ALA A 339 -7.12 17.44 34.78
CA ALA A 339 -8.19 18.04 35.56
C ALA A 339 -7.81 18.12 37.04
N PHE A 340 -8.52 18.94 37.81
CA PHE A 340 -8.40 18.99 39.27
C PHE A 340 -9.57 18.24 39.90
N ASP A 341 -9.27 17.27 40.76
CA ASP A 341 -10.28 16.52 41.50
C ASP A 341 -10.79 17.35 42.68
N SER A 342 -12.06 17.75 42.63
CA SER A 342 -12.69 18.56 43.68
C SER A 342 -12.93 17.81 44.99
N ILE A 343 -12.81 16.49 45.00
CA ILE A 343 -12.98 15.64 46.20
C ILE A 343 -11.64 15.45 46.91
N THR A 344 -10.57 15.11 46.19
CA THR A 344 -9.24 14.89 46.80
C THR A 344 -8.38 16.15 46.90
N GLY A 345 -8.71 17.21 46.16
CA GLY A 345 -7.91 18.42 46.11
C GLY A 345 -6.57 18.23 45.37
N SER A 346 -6.55 17.35 44.36
CA SER A 346 -5.32 16.99 43.63
C SER A 346 -5.48 17.08 42.12
N THR A 347 -4.38 17.35 41.41
CA THR A 347 -4.36 17.32 39.94
C THR A 347 -4.32 15.88 39.45
N LEU A 348 -5.31 15.50 38.66
CA LEU A 348 -5.34 14.25 37.90
C LEU A 348 -4.80 14.51 36.50
N SER A 349 -3.84 13.68 36.06
CA SER A 349 -3.41 13.60 34.66
C SER A 349 -3.50 12.15 34.18
N LYS A 350 -4.03 11.96 32.97
CA LYS A 350 -4.21 10.66 32.32
C LYS A 350 -3.85 10.76 30.85
N SER A 351 -3.22 9.73 30.29
CA SER A 351 -2.91 9.66 28.86
C SER A 351 -3.31 8.32 28.25
N SER A 352 -3.87 8.38 27.04
CA SER A 352 -4.10 7.21 26.20
C SER A 352 -3.39 7.39 24.87
N TYR A 353 -2.73 6.34 24.37
CA TYR A 353 -2.00 6.39 23.12
C TYR A 353 -2.14 5.11 22.29
N ILE A 354 -1.87 5.29 21.01
CA ILE A 354 -1.71 4.23 20.02
C ILE A 354 -0.48 4.53 19.17
N ILE A 355 0.31 3.48 18.92
CA ILE A 355 1.45 3.52 18.02
C ILE A 355 1.10 2.67 16.80
N LEU A 356 1.23 3.28 15.62
CA LEU A 356 1.05 2.66 14.33
C LEU A 356 2.37 2.65 13.54
N SER A 357 2.55 1.67 12.67
CA SER A 357 3.63 1.62 11.67
C SER A 357 3.09 1.37 10.27
N ASP A 358 3.71 1.95 9.25
CA ASP A 358 3.56 1.57 7.85
C ASP A 358 4.95 1.58 7.22
N GLN A 359 5.17 0.88 6.11
CA GLN A 359 6.48 0.78 5.49
C GLN A 359 6.56 1.66 4.25
N PHE A 360 7.48 2.62 4.24
CA PHE A 360 7.68 3.55 3.13
C PHE A 360 9.06 3.38 2.53
N TYR A 361 9.15 3.34 1.20
CA TYR A 361 10.45 3.54 0.55
C TYR A 361 10.91 4.98 0.78
N TRP A 362 12.16 5.17 1.20
CA TRP A 362 12.60 6.45 1.77
C TRP A 362 12.51 7.60 0.78
N GLN A 363 11.60 8.53 1.04
CA GLN A 363 11.39 9.79 0.31
C GLN A 363 11.07 9.70 -1.20
N SER A 364 11.28 8.57 -1.87
CA SER A 364 10.70 8.27 -3.17
C SER A 364 9.64 7.19 -2.99
N TYR A 365 8.37 7.60 -3.13
CA TYR A 365 7.27 6.69 -3.46
C TYR A 365 6.90 5.75 -2.30
N ALA A 366 6.00 6.22 -1.43
CA ALA A 366 5.27 5.28 -0.60
C ALA A 366 4.24 4.56 -1.47
N ASP A 367 4.47 3.28 -1.71
CA ASP A 367 3.40 2.29 -1.83
C ASP A 367 2.63 2.32 -0.51
N PHE A 368 1.65 3.22 -0.42
CA PHE A 368 0.81 3.33 0.76
C PHE A 368 -0.16 2.15 0.74
N ASN A 369 0.29 1.01 1.29
CA ASN A 369 -0.46 -0.24 1.40
C ASN A 369 -1.79 -0.10 2.17
N GLY A 370 -2.08 1.08 2.72
CA GLY A 370 -3.31 1.40 3.43
C GLY A 370 -3.40 0.68 4.77
N LEU A 371 -2.26 0.24 5.27
CA LEU A 371 -2.11 -0.81 6.28
C LEU A 371 -1.22 -0.35 7.42
N ALA A 372 -1.62 0.73 8.07
CA ALA A 372 -1.01 1.14 9.33
C ALA A 372 -1.25 0.03 10.38
N GLU A 373 -0.22 -0.75 10.70
CA GLU A 373 -0.25 -1.85 11.66
C GLU A 373 -0.25 -1.32 13.10
N LEU A 374 -0.94 -2.01 14.01
CA LEU A 374 -0.87 -1.71 15.44
C LEU A 374 0.43 -2.26 16.03
N VAL A 375 1.32 -1.37 16.43
CA VAL A 375 2.61 -1.72 17.06
C VAL A 375 2.45 -1.86 18.56
N ASP A 376 1.83 -0.87 19.21
CA ASP A 376 1.67 -0.82 20.66
C ASP A 376 0.54 0.14 21.05
N THR A 377 -0.02 -0.07 22.24
CA THR A 377 -1.06 0.78 22.81
C THR A 377 -1.24 0.53 24.31
N ASN A 378 -1.49 1.59 25.09
CA ASN A 378 -1.90 1.46 26.50
C ASN A 378 -3.43 1.34 26.68
N MET A 379 -4.15 0.99 25.60
CA MET A 379 -5.60 0.94 25.50
C MET A 379 -6.08 -0.51 25.58
N ASN A 380 -7.29 -0.75 26.10
CA ASN A 380 -7.80 -2.12 26.27
C ASN A 380 -8.33 -2.68 24.95
N VAL A 381 -7.46 -3.39 24.22
CA VAL A 381 -7.80 -4.08 22.97
C VAL A 381 -8.67 -5.31 23.25
N ASP A 382 -9.98 -5.13 23.22
CA ASP A 382 -10.95 -6.23 23.23
C ASP A 382 -10.84 -7.07 21.94
N THR A 383 -10.26 -8.26 22.04
CA THR A 383 -10.33 -9.26 20.98
C THR A 383 -11.76 -9.79 20.85
N VAL A 384 -12.53 -9.29 19.89
CA VAL A 384 -13.86 -9.84 19.60
C VAL A 384 -13.74 -11.22 18.99
N ILE A 385 -13.89 -12.23 19.86
CA ILE A 385 -14.12 -13.61 19.48
C ILE A 385 -15.43 -13.65 18.69
N GLN A 386 -15.32 -13.80 17.38
CA GLN A 386 -16.45 -13.99 16.46
C GLN A 386 -17.42 -15.04 17.03
N PRO A 387 -18.75 -14.80 17.03
CA PRO A 387 -19.72 -15.73 17.64
C PRO A 387 -19.66 -17.14 17.03
N TYR A 388 -19.20 -17.26 15.79
CA TYR A 388 -18.91 -18.52 15.12
C TYR A 388 -17.89 -19.40 15.88
N SER A 389 -16.88 -18.82 16.52
CA SER A 389 -15.88 -19.56 17.31
C SER A 389 -16.49 -20.14 18.59
N ILE A 390 -17.40 -19.40 19.24
CA ILE A 390 -18.16 -19.90 20.40
C ILE A 390 -19.10 -21.04 19.96
N ILE A 391 -19.79 -20.88 18.83
CA ILE A 391 -20.62 -21.93 18.24
C ILE A 391 -19.77 -23.17 17.90
N LEU A 392 -18.56 -22.99 17.36
CA LEU A 392 -17.64 -24.10 17.04
C LEU A 392 -17.23 -24.86 18.31
N VAL A 393 -16.86 -24.16 19.39
CA VAL A 393 -16.53 -24.77 20.68
C VAL A 393 -17.74 -25.51 21.28
N ILE A 394 -18.94 -24.92 21.21
CA ILE A 394 -20.18 -25.58 21.64
C ILE A 394 -20.44 -26.85 20.81
N ILE A 395 -20.25 -26.81 19.48
CA ILE A 395 -20.41 -27.98 18.60
C ILE A 395 -19.38 -29.06 18.95
N ILE A 396 -18.11 -28.71 19.16
CA ILE A 396 -17.04 -29.66 19.53
C ILE A 396 -17.35 -30.32 20.88
N VAL A 397 -17.68 -29.54 21.91
CA VAL A 397 -18.02 -30.06 23.24
C VAL A 397 -19.28 -30.91 23.21
N THR A 398 -20.34 -30.45 22.52
CA THR A 398 -21.60 -31.20 22.40
C THR A 398 -21.41 -32.50 21.62
N THR A 399 -20.63 -32.49 20.54
CA THR A 399 -20.29 -33.68 19.75
C THR A 399 -19.49 -34.67 20.59
N TYR A 400 -18.48 -34.20 21.34
CA TYR A 400 -17.69 -35.02 22.26
C TYR A 400 -18.59 -35.71 23.32
N PHE A 401 -19.52 -34.98 23.93
CA PHE A 401 -20.46 -35.57 24.88
C PHE A 401 -21.47 -36.54 24.24
N ILE A 402 -21.98 -36.25 23.04
CA ILE A 402 -22.87 -37.16 22.29
C ILE A 402 -22.14 -38.47 21.93
N VAL A 403 -20.91 -38.36 21.42
CA VAL A 403 -20.08 -39.52 21.02
C VAL A 403 -19.72 -40.36 22.24
N ASN A 404 -19.22 -39.76 23.32
CA ASN A 404 -18.90 -40.50 24.55
C ASN A 404 -20.14 -41.12 25.20
N LYS A 405 -21.28 -40.42 25.22
CA LYS A 405 -22.54 -41.00 25.69
C LYS A 405 -22.93 -42.23 24.86
N ARG A 406 -22.87 -42.15 23.53
CA ARG A 406 -23.17 -43.27 22.63
C ARG A 406 -22.18 -44.43 22.75
N MET A 407 -20.93 -44.19 23.15
CA MET A 407 -19.98 -45.27 23.46
C MET A 407 -20.33 -45.94 24.80
N MET A 408 -20.62 -45.17 25.85
CA MET A 408 -21.05 -45.70 27.15
C MET A 408 -22.45 -46.37 27.17
N GLU A 409 -23.26 -46.19 26.12
CA GLU A 409 -24.55 -46.87 25.93
C GLU A 409 -24.45 -48.10 25.00
N ARG A 410 -23.24 -48.45 24.55
CA ARG A 410 -22.97 -49.55 23.60
C ARG A 410 -22.16 -50.71 24.21
N ASP A 411 -21.58 -50.49 25.39
CA ASP A 411 -21.10 -51.52 26.32
C ASP A 411 -22.20 -51.85 27.36
#